data_AF-X0TM18-F1
#
_entry.id   AF-X0TM18-F1
#
_cell.length_a   1.000
_cell.length_b   1.000
_cell.length_c   1.000
_cell.angle_alpha   90.00
_cell.angle_beta   90.00
_cell.angle_gamma   90.00
#
_symmetry.space_group_name_H-M   'P 1'
#
loop_
_entity.id
_entity.type
_entity.pdbx_description
1 polymer ?
#
loop_
_entity_poly.entity_id
_entity_poly.type
_entity_poly.pdbx_seq_one_letter_code
_entity_poly.pdbx_strand_id
1 'polypeptide(L)'
;EIDVALIGKGITFDSGGISIKPSEKMEEMKSDMAGGAAVVAAIGAIAQLKPKINVTAIIPATENLPSGNALKPGDILTAMNGKTIEIISTDAEGRLILADALGY
;
A
#
# COMPACT_ATOMS: atom_id res chain seq x y z
N GLU A 1 2.63 18.56 17.32
CA GLU A 1 2.36 18.62 15.87
C GLU A 1 3.31 17.69 15.15
N ILE A 2 2.90 17.16 14.00
CA ILE A 2 3.73 16.28 13.16
C ILE A 2 4.55 17.17 12.24
N ASP A 3 5.87 16.98 12.21
CA ASP A 3 6.75 17.73 11.31
C ASP A 3 6.84 17.06 9.94
N VAL A 4 6.89 15.71 9.93
CA VAL A 4 7.03 14.89 8.73
C VAL A 4 6.17 13.63 8.83
N ALA A 5 5.47 13.31 7.75
CA ALA A 5 4.78 12.03 7.57
C ALA A 5 5.53 11.18 6.53
N LEU A 6 5.79 9.91 6.86
CA LEU A 6 6.36 8.91 5.97
C LEU A 6 5.30 7.85 5.66
N ILE A 7 4.94 7.70 4.39
CA ILE A 7 3.87 6.77 3.96
C ILE A 7 4.45 5.79 2.95
N GLY A 8 4.23 4.49 3.17
CA GLY A 8 4.80 3.44 2.33
C GLY A 8 3.79 2.36 1.97
N LYS A 9 3.70 2.00 0.69
CA LYS A 9 2.90 0.87 0.19
C LYS A 9 3.33 -0.43 0.89
N GLY A 10 2.38 -1.15 1.48
CA GLY A 10 2.62 -2.40 2.22
C GLY A 10 1.93 -3.63 1.62
N ILE A 11 1.90 -3.80 0.30
CA ILE A 11 1.36 -5.02 -0.30
C ILE A 11 2.34 -6.18 -0.10
N THR A 12 2.04 -7.09 0.82
CA THR A 12 2.99 -8.15 1.23
C THR A 12 3.19 -9.22 0.16
N PHE A 13 2.18 -9.41 -0.70
CA PHE A 13 2.28 -10.18 -1.93
C PHE A 13 1.23 -9.69 -2.92
N ASP A 14 1.63 -9.51 -4.18
CA ASP A 14 0.77 -9.01 -5.25
C ASP A 14 0.68 -10.01 -6.41
N SER A 15 -0.42 -10.76 -6.49
CA SER A 15 -0.71 -11.56 -7.67
C SER A 15 -1.45 -10.77 -8.76
N GLY A 16 -1.84 -9.52 -8.47
CA GLY A 16 -2.71 -8.67 -9.28
C GLY A 16 -4.21 -8.87 -9.06
N GLY A 17 -4.63 -9.77 -8.16
CA GLY A 17 -6.04 -10.07 -7.92
C GLY A 17 -6.72 -10.76 -9.12
N ILE A 18 -7.92 -10.29 -9.50
CA ILE A 18 -8.65 -10.80 -10.68
C ILE A 18 -7.96 -10.43 -12.00
N SER A 19 -7.33 -9.25 -12.06
CA SER A 19 -6.37 -8.84 -13.09
C SER A 19 -5.02 -9.56 -12.89
N ILE A 20 -5.06 -10.89 -12.90
CA ILE A 20 -3.94 -11.76 -12.52
C ILE A 20 -2.68 -11.50 -13.35
N LYS A 21 -1.53 -11.39 -12.69
CA LYS A 21 -0.21 -11.30 -13.33
C LYS A 21 0.18 -12.63 -14.00
N PRO A 22 1.07 -12.61 -15.02
CA PRO A 22 1.73 -13.81 -15.51
C PRO A 22 2.54 -14.52 -14.42
N SER A 23 2.77 -15.83 -14.58
CA SER A 23 3.55 -16.61 -13.62
C SER A 23 5.03 -16.24 -13.56
N GLU A 24 5.57 -15.70 -14.66
CA GLU A 24 6.98 -15.30 -14.74
C GLU A 24 7.28 -14.22 -13.70
N LYS A 25 8.20 -14.51 -12.78
CA LYS A 25 8.68 -13.62 -11.71
C LYS A 25 7.61 -13.20 -10.69
N MET A 26 6.48 -13.90 -10.61
CA MET A 26 5.46 -13.59 -9.61
C MET A 26 6.00 -13.73 -8.17
N GLU A 27 6.99 -14.59 -7.93
CA GLU A 27 7.67 -14.73 -6.64
C GLU A 27 8.43 -13.46 -6.20
N GLU A 28 8.80 -12.59 -7.14
CA GLU A 28 9.43 -11.30 -6.85
C GLU A 28 8.42 -10.31 -6.26
N MET A 29 7.11 -10.53 -6.44
CA MET A 29 6.05 -9.66 -5.92
C MET A 29 5.91 -9.68 -4.39
N LYS A 30 6.65 -10.56 -3.70
CA LYS A 30 6.90 -10.42 -2.25
C LYS A 30 7.57 -9.08 -1.87
N SER A 31 8.20 -8.41 -2.84
CA SER A 31 8.87 -7.13 -2.66
C SER A 31 7.96 -5.92 -2.88
N ASP A 32 6.67 -6.14 -3.18
CA ASP A 32 5.71 -5.06 -3.45
C ASP A 32 5.32 -4.23 -2.19
N MET A 33 5.88 -4.63 -1.04
CA MET A 33 5.86 -3.93 0.25
C MET A 33 7.15 -3.14 0.53
N ALA A 34 8.08 -3.05 -0.42
CA ALA A 34 9.38 -2.40 -0.22
C ALA A 34 9.26 -0.94 0.22
N GLY A 35 8.21 -0.23 -0.22
CA GLY A 35 7.92 1.13 0.25
C GLY A 35 7.63 1.18 1.75
N GLY A 36 6.77 0.28 2.25
CA GLY A 36 6.52 0.11 3.68
C GLY A 36 7.78 -0.31 4.45
N ALA A 37 8.56 -1.25 3.91
CA ALA A 37 9.82 -1.68 4.51
C ALA A 37 10.81 -0.51 4.68
N ALA A 38 10.94 0.33 3.66
CA ALA A 38 11.78 1.51 3.70
C ALA A 38 11.34 2.52 4.78
N VAL A 39 10.03 2.71 4.95
CA VAL A 39 9.47 3.55 6.04
C VAL A 39 9.81 2.98 7.41
N VAL A 40 9.64 1.66 7.63
CA VAL A 40 10.02 1.02 8.91
C VAL A 40 11.51 1.20 9.18
N ALA A 41 12.36 0.96 8.19
CA ALA A 41 13.80 1.12 8.33
C ALA A 41 14.19 2.57 8.65
N ALA A 42 13.56 3.55 7.98
CA ALA A 42 13.79 4.97 8.24
C ALA A 42 13.40 5.37 9.67
N ILE A 43 12.25 4.91 10.18
CA ILE A 43 11.83 5.15 11.57
C ILE A 43 12.82 4.51 12.56
N GLY A 44 13.30 3.29 12.27
CA GLY A 44 14.34 2.63 13.07
C GLY A 44 15.64 3.44 13.13
N ALA A 45 16.06 4.05 12.03
CA ALA A 45 17.24 4.93 11.99
C ALA A 45 16.98 6.26 12.74
N ILE A 46 15.81 6.88 12.56
CA ILE A 46 15.42 8.11 13.26
C ILE A 46 15.41 7.90 14.77
N ALA A 47 14.87 6.78 15.26
CA ALA A 47 14.85 6.45 16.68
C ALA A 47 16.26 6.32 17.29
N GLN A 48 17.24 5.85 16.51
CA GLN A 48 18.64 5.73 16.93
C GLN A 48 19.36 7.09 16.92
N LEU A 49 19.15 7.90 15.88
CA LEU A 49 19.79 9.21 15.72
C LEU A 49 19.20 10.28 16.64
N LYS A 50 17.95 10.09 17.09
CA LYS A 50 17.21 11.01 17.99
C LYS A 50 17.23 12.48 17.53
N PRO A 51 16.94 12.79 16.25
CA PRO A 51 16.79 14.17 15.83
C PRO A 51 15.60 14.80 16.57
N LYS A 52 15.64 16.12 16.77
CA LYS A 52 14.55 16.88 17.42
C LYS A 52 13.41 17.17 16.42
N ILE A 53 12.81 16.13 15.88
CA ILE A 53 11.66 16.19 14.96
C ILE A 53 10.61 15.16 15.36
N ASN A 54 9.34 15.47 15.15
CA ASN A 54 8.22 14.55 15.32
C ASN A 54 7.88 13.93 13.96
N VAL A 55 8.07 12.62 13.83
CA VAL A 55 7.78 11.88 12.60
C VAL A 55 6.64 10.90 12.83
N THR A 56 5.67 10.87 11.91
CA THR A 56 4.62 9.85 11.87
C THR A 56 4.82 8.95 10.67
N ALA A 57 4.62 7.64 10.86
CA ALA A 57 4.70 6.65 9.80
C ALA A 57 3.35 5.95 9.62
N ILE A 58 2.93 5.79 8.36
CA ILE A 58 1.70 5.08 7.99
C ILE A 58 2.03 4.06 6.91
N ILE A 59 1.66 2.79 7.14
CA ILE A 59 1.91 1.69 6.22
C ILE A 59 0.60 0.90 6.09
N PRO A 60 -0.24 1.16 5.08
CA PRO A 60 -1.37 0.30 4.79
C PRO A 60 -0.84 -1.05 4.28
N ALA A 61 -1.26 -2.15 4.90
CA ALA A 61 -0.73 -3.48 4.60
C ALA A 61 -1.83 -4.51 4.37
N THR A 62 -1.67 -5.28 3.28
CA THR A 62 -2.57 -6.38 2.88
C THR A 62 -1.87 -7.24 1.81
N GLU A 63 -2.46 -8.38 1.46
CA GLU A 63 -2.16 -9.09 0.22
C GLU A 63 -3.16 -8.69 -0.89
N ASN A 64 -2.78 -8.88 -2.15
CA ASN A 64 -3.66 -8.78 -3.32
C ASN A 64 -3.73 -10.13 -4.02
N LEU A 65 -4.83 -10.86 -3.80
CA LEU A 65 -5.02 -12.25 -4.25
C LEU A 65 -6.38 -12.44 -4.94
N PRO A 66 -6.49 -13.32 -5.95
CA PRO A 66 -7.78 -13.74 -6.49
C PRO A 66 -8.51 -14.60 -5.46
N SER A 67 -9.81 -14.36 -5.31
CA SER A 67 -10.72 -15.22 -4.57
C SER A 67 -12.16 -14.95 -5.02
N GLY A 68 -13.13 -15.74 -4.54
CA GLY A 68 -14.55 -15.49 -4.80
C GLY A 68 -15.06 -14.15 -4.24
N ASN A 69 -14.33 -13.53 -3.31
CA ASN A 69 -14.67 -12.24 -2.68
C ASN A 69 -13.68 -11.13 -3.08
N ALA A 70 -12.80 -11.36 -4.05
CA ALA A 70 -11.85 -10.36 -4.51
C ALA A 70 -12.57 -9.18 -5.20
N LEU A 71 -11.90 -8.02 -5.18
CA LEU A 71 -12.28 -6.88 -6.00
C LEU A 71 -12.28 -7.28 -7.48
N LYS A 72 -13.19 -6.71 -8.26
CA LYS A 72 -13.36 -6.99 -9.69
C LYS A 72 -13.15 -5.71 -10.49
N PRO A 73 -12.63 -5.82 -11.73
CA PRO A 73 -12.74 -4.73 -12.69
C PRO A 73 -14.19 -4.24 -12.82
N GLY A 74 -14.41 -2.93 -12.69
CA GLY A 74 -15.71 -2.27 -12.66
C GLY A 74 -16.30 -2.04 -11.27
N ASP A 75 -15.71 -2.60 -10.20
CA ASP A 75 -16.15 -2.26 -8.84
C ASP A 75 -15.86 -0.78 -8.55
N ILE A 76 -16.77 -0.11 -7.83
CA ILE A 76 -16.62 1.28 -7.38
C ILE A 76 -16.46 1.31 -5.87
N LEU A 77 -15.31 1.77 -5.40
CA LEU A 77 -15.03 1.95 -3.98
C LEU A 77 -15.23 3.41 -3.56
N THR A 78 -15.51 3.63 -2.28
CA THR A 78 -15.47 4.97 -1.68
C THR A 78 -14.24 5.06 -0.79
N ALA A 79 -13.32 5.98 -1.11
CA ALA A 79 -12.13 6.25 -0.32
C ALA A 79 -12.47 7.00 0.97
N MET A 80 -11.54 7.02 1.92
CA MET A 80 -11.70 7.64 3.23
C MET A 80 -12.08 9.12 3.17
N ASN A 81 -11.65 9.84 2.13
CA ASN A 81 -12.00 11.24 1.88
C ASN A 81 -13.36 11.44 1.18
N GLY A 82 -14.15 10.38 1.00
CA GLY A 82 -15.46 10.40 0.35
C GLY A 82 -15.44 10.39 -1.19
N LYS A 83 -14.27 10.42 -1.84
CA LYS A 83 -14.18 10.28 -3.31
C LYS A 83 -14.43 8.83 -3.72
N THR A 84 -15.11 8.63 -4.84
CA THR A 84 -15.30 7.32 -5.43
C THR A 84 -14.18 6.96 -6.40
N ILE A 85 -13.78 5.69 -6.46
CA ILE A 85 -12.74 5.15 -7.34
C ILE A 85 -13.31 3.95 -8.09
N GLU A 86 -13.37 4.03 -9.42
CA GLU A 86 -13.64 2.87 -10.27
C GLU A 86 -12.35 2.05 -10.45
N ILE A 87 -12.44 0.74 -10.22
CA ILE A 87 -11.34 -0.18 -10.41
C ILE A 87 -11.34 -0.66 -11.85
N ILE A 88 -10.48 -0.10 -12.70
CA ILE A 88 -10.30 -0.62 -14.07
C ILE A 88 -9.40 -1.86 -14.07
N SER A 89 -8.41 -1.92 -13.16
CA SER A 89 -7.51 -3.06 -12.97
C SER A 89 -7.29 -3.29 -11.48
N THR A 90 -7.42 -4.54 -11.03
CA THR A 90 -7.13 -4.92 -9.63
C THR A 90 -5.63 -5.04 -9.36
N ASP A 91 -4.81 -4.97 -10.41
CA ASP A 91 -3.33 -4.88 -10.36
C ASP A 91 -2.83 -3.44 -10.19
N ALA A 92 -3.76 -2.50 -9.97
CA ALA A 92 -3.49 -1.13 -9.59
C ALA A 92 -3.88 -0.89 -8.12
N GLU A 93 -3.71 -1.88 -7.25
CA GLU A 93 -4.09 -1.89 -5.84
C GLU A 93 -3.28 -0.92 -4.98
N GLY A 94 -1.99 -0.72 -5.29
CA GLY A 94 -1.10 0.11 -4.48
C GLY A 94 -1.59 1.55 -4.30
N ARG A 95 -2.19 2.14 -5.35
CA ARG A 95 -2.77 3.48 -5.25
C ARG A 95 -4.08 3.51 -4.46
N LEU A 96 -4.81 2.39 -4.37
CA LEU A 96 -6.04 2.30 -3.59
C LEU A 96 -5.72 2.36 -2.10
N ILE A 97 -4.79 1.53 -1.64
CA ILE A 97 -4.41 1.51 -0.22
C ILE A 97 -3.71 2.81 0.20
N LEU A 98 -2.97 3.46 -0.73
CA LEU A 98 -2.32 4.74 -0.48
C LEU A 98 -3.32 5.90 -0.46
N ALA A 99 -4.43 5.82 -1.20
CA ALA A 99 -5.45 6.87 -1.19
C ALA A 99 -6.05 7.05 0.23
N ASP A 100 -6.30 5.93 0.92
CA ASP A 100 -6.79 5.97 2.30
C ASP A 100 -5.69 6.33 3.29
N ALA A 101 -4.47 5.82 3.12
CA ALA A 101 -3.34 6.19 3.98
C ALA A 101 -2.97 7.68 3.89
N LEU A 102 -3.16 8.31 2.73
CA LEU A 102 -3.01 9.77 2.54
C LEU A 102 -4.23 10.56 3.04
N GLY A 103 -5.39 9.92 3.17
CA GLY A 103 -6.63 10.54 3.65
C GLY A 103 -6.78 10.53 5.17
N TYR A 104 -5.97 9.73 5.88
CA TYR A 104 -5.94 9.59 7.34
C TYR A 104 -5.22 10.77 8.01
#